data_AF-A0A7C6UIS0-F1
#
_entry.id   AF-A0A7C6UIS0-F1
#
_cell.length_a   1.000
_cell.length_b   1.000
_cell.length_c   1.000
_cell.angle_alpha   90.00
_cell.angle_beta   90.00
_cell.angle_gamma   90.00
#
_symmetry.space_group_name_H-M   'P 1'
#
loop_
_entity.id
_entity.type
_entity.pdbx_description
1 polymer ?
#
loop_
_entity_poly.entity_id
_entity_poly.type
_entity_poly.pdbx_seq_one_letter_code
_entity_poly.pdbx_strand_id
1 'polypeptide(L)'
;MADFKVQSEGDNNDFVFTRSFRKIYTMFRSLKNRKGRFVLIIGSPGTGKSANIYSALKILDLKVYDPTLLLDDPDMSSSEVFNEFYQTLRKDLGVKTNEEVYKKVQEYDMVLLADKILDSEFVDKDKVGLSLWSLNKGFDTFPFYFGILIEYFKHRKELQKINVVIQTALVFRFKGVKYDILTDFFLISPVIVFILNQFFEVIQISYSKEETREIVKKNFNVDDKKIMLYIDEYGCKPRVIFERLEKKLNRNI
;
A
#
# COMPACT_ATOMS: atom_id res chain seq x y z
N MET A 1 13.11 15.55 -1.16
CA MET A 1 12.77 14.17 -1.65
C MET A 1 11.97 13.36 -0.62
N ALA A 2 11.35 14.01 0.37
CA ALA A 2 10.47 13.39 1.36
C ALA A 2 9.01 13.90 1.23
N ASP A 3 8.77 14.98 0.49
CA ASP A 3 7.54 15.78 0.59
C ASP A 3 6.30 15.18 -0.06
N PHE A 4 6.41 14.04 -0.75
CA PHE A 4 5.27 13.38 -1.41
C PHE A 4 5.09 11.91 -1.04
N LYS A 5 5.93 11.37 -0.14
CA LYS A 5 5.76 9.99 0.34
C LYS A 5 4.96 9.89 1.63
N VAL A 6 4.74 11.00 2.31
CA VAL A 6 3.79 11.14 3.40
C VAL A 6 3.00 12.39 3.08
N GLN A 7 1.75 12.24 2.61
CA GLN A 7 0.84 13.37 2.70
C GLN A 7 0.66 13.64 4.20
N SER A 8 1.35 14.67 4.69
CA SER A 8 1.13 15.23 6.01
C SER A 8 -0.35 15.62 6.12
N GLU A 9 -0.89 15.56 7.33
CA GLU A 9 -2.32 15.72 7.66
C GLU A 9 -2.96 17.07 7.25
N GLY A 10 -2.30 17.92 6.46
CA GLY A 10 -2.73 19.28 6.09
C GLY A 10 -3.50 19.44 4.78
N ASP A 11 -3.03 18.91 3.65
CA ASP A 11 -3.44 19.45 2.33
C ASP A 11 -4.61 18.71 1.67
N ASN A 12 -5.85 19.04 2.08
CA ASN A 12 -7.06 18.48 1.45
C ASN A 12 -7.52 19.27 0.21
N ASN A 13 -6.90 20.41 -0.11
CA ASN A 13 -7.34 21.22 -1.24
C ASN A 13 -6.93 20.63 -2.60
N ASP A 14 -5.90 19.77 -2.65
CA ASP A 14 -5.30 19.30 -3.91
C ASP A 14 -5.60 17.83 -4.28
N PHE A 15 -6.42 17.14 -3.48
CA PHE A 15 -6.82 15.76 -3.78
C PHE A 15 -7.94 15.69 -4.83
N VAL A 16 -7.86 14.74 -5.77
CA VAL A 16 -8.86 14.53 -6.83
C VAL A 16 -9.70 13.29 -6.54
N PHE A 17 -11.02 13.45 -6.51
CA PHE A 17 -11.98 12.38 -6.21
C PHE A 17 -12.19 11.45 -7.42
N THR A 18 -11.23 10.54 -7.63
CA THR A 18 -11.24 9.56 -8.72
C THR A 18 -12.22 8.40 -8.49
N ARG A 19 -12.44 7.58 -9.52
CA ARG A 19 -13.17 6.31 -9.38
C ARG A 19 -12.51 5.38 -8.35
N SER A 20 -11.18 5.31 -8.37
CA SER A 20 -10.39 4.51 -7.43
C SER A 20 -10.58 4.97 -5.99
N PHE A 21 -10.57 6.30 -5.75
CA PHE A 21 -10.88 6.87 -4.45
C PHE A 21 -12.28 6.51 -3.98
N ARG A 22 -13.31 6.67 -4.84
CA ARG A 22 -14.71 6.36 -4.48
C ARG A 22 -14.89 4.90 -4.06
N LYS A 23 -14.17 3.96 -4.69
CA LYS A 23 -14.16 2.55 -4.28
C LYS A 23 -13.58 2.36 -2.88
N ILE A 24 -12.40 2.94 -2.60
CA ILE A 24 -11.79 2.90 -1.26
C ILE A 24 -12.72 3.53 -0.23
N TYR A 25 -13.21 4.73 -0.50
CA TYR A 25 -14.10 5.47 0.40
C TYR A 25 -15.35 4.64 0.77
N THR A 26 -16.01 4.05 -0.22
CA THR A 26 -17.19 3.21 0.01
C THR A 26 -16.84 1.96 0.82
N MET A 27 -15.70 1.33 0.51
CA MET A 27 -15.20 0.18 1.25
C MET A 27 -14.93 0.53 2.71
N PHE A 28 -14.13 1.56 2.95
CA PHE A 28 -13.73 2.00 4.29
C PHE A 28 -14.93 2.42 5.13
N ARG A 29 -15.88 3.15 4.55
CA ARG A 29 -17.13 3.53 5.23
C ARG A 29 -17.89 2.33 5.76
N SER A 30 -17.86 1.21 5.05
CA SER A 30 -18.54 -0.01 5.48
C SER A 30 -17.86 -0.73 6.66
N LEU A 31 -16.56 -0.49 6.89
CA LEU A 31 -15.77 -1.15 7.94
C LEU A 31 -16.19 -0.72 9.35
N LYS A 32 -16.82 0.45 9.49
CA LYS A 32 -17.37 0.96 10.76
C LYS A 32 -18.49 0.07 11.31
N ASN A 33 -19.26 -0.55 10.40
CA ASN A 33 -20.47 -1.31 10.75
C ASN A 33 -20.37 -2.81 10.43
N ARG A 34 -19.24 -3.26 9.89
CA ARG A 34 -19.03 -4.66 9.48
C ARG A 34 -17.63 -5.09 9.88
N LYS A 35 -17.47 -6.34 10.29
CA LYS A 35 -16.19 -6.97 10.62
C LYS A 35 -15.91 -8.14 9.67
N GLY A 36 -14.67 -8.66 9.71
CA GLY A 36 -14.27 -9.85 8.97
C GLY A 36 -13.89 -9.60 7.52
N ARG A 37 -13.64 -8.35 7.14
CA ARG A 37 -13.27 -7.99 5.76
C ARG A 37 -11.75 -7.96 5.59
N PHE A 38 -11.27 -8.64 4.56
CA PHE A 38 -9.87 -8.61 4.14
C PHE A 38 -9.79 -7.88 2.82
N VAL A 39 -9.31 -6.64 2.86
CA VAL A 39 -9.25 -5.77 1.68
C VAL A 39 -7.81 -5.67 1.22
N LEU A 40 -7.56 -6.02 -0.04
CA LEU A 40 -6.24 -5.91 -0.66
C LEU A 40 -6.26 -4.75 -1.66
N ILE A 41 -5.55 -3.68 -1.34
CA ILE A 41 -5.41 -2.50 -2.20
C ILE A 41 -4.13 -2.66 -3.03
N ILE A 42 -4.32 -2.93 -4.32
CA ILE A 42 -3.23 -3.17 -5.27
C ILE A 42 -3.13 -2.03 -6.28
N GLY A 43 -2.00 -1.94 -6.97
CA GLY A 43 -1.76 -0.95 -8.00
C GLY A 43 -0.27 -0.79 -8.25
N SER A 44 0.08 -0.39 -9.46
CA SER A 44 1.48 -0.16 -9.82
C SER A 44 2.15 0.86 -8.91
N PRO A 45 3.48 0.80 -8.74
CA PRO A 45 4.22 1.86 -8.07
C PRO A 45 3.92 3.22 -8.72
N GLY A 46 3.67 4.24 -7.90
CA GLY A 46 3.39 5.59 -8.37
C GLY A 46 1.93 5.90 -8.75
N THR A 47 0.99 4.95 -8.60
CA THR A 47 -0.46 5.21 -8.80
C THR A 47 -1.16 5.85 -7.59
N GLY A 48 -0.43 6.20 -6.52
CA GLY A 48 -1.02 6.93 -5.39
C GLY A 48 -1.96 6.11 -4.50
N LYS A 49 -1.68 4.81 -4.30
CA LYS A 49 -2.42 3.96 -3.34
C LYS A 49 -2.54 4.63 -1.97
N SER A 50 -1.40 5.02 -1.40
CA SER A 50 -1.27 5.76 -0.14
C SER A 50 -2.16 6.99 -0.09
N ALA A 51 -2.07 7.86 -1.11
CA ALA A 51 -2.85 9.08 -1.17
C ALA A 51 -4.36 8.80 -1.11
N ASN A 52 -4.85 7.75 -1.79
CA ASN A 52 -6.26 7.39 -1.73
C ASN A 52 -6.66 6.82 -0.35
N ILE A 53 -5.82 5.98 0.25
CA ILE A 53 -6.07 5.38 1.57
C ILE A 53 -6.14 6.47 2.63
N TYR A 54 -5.07 7.26 2.79
CA TYR A 54 -4.99 8.25 3.86
C TYR A 54 -5.99 9.41 3.68
N SER A 55 -6.29 9.80 2.43
CA SER A 55 -7.38 10.76 2.17
C SER A 55 -8.75 10.20 2.61
N ALA A 56 -9.02 8.92 2.35
CA ALA A 56 -10.27 8.31 2.78
C ALA A 56 -10.36 8.21 4.32
N LEU A 57 -9.26 7.87 4.99
CA LEU A 57 -9.20 7.80 6.45
C LEU A 57 -9.41 9.15 7.12
N LYS A 58 -8.78 10.20 6.59
CA LYS A 58 -8.96 11.58 7.06
C LYS A 58 -10.42 12.03 7.00
N ILE A 59 -11.20 11.54 6.03
CA ILE A 59 -12.62 11.89 5.88
C ILE A 59 -13.53 11.00 6.75
N LEU A 60 -13.18 9.72 6.94
CA LEU A 60 -14.12 8.71 7.46
C LEU A 60 -14.10 8.51 8.99
N ASP A 61 -13.21 9.19 9.72
CA ASP A 61 -13.10 9.10 11.19
C ASP A 61 -13.24 7.65 11.68
N LEU A 62 -12.37 6.80 11.13
CA LEU A 62 -12.25 5.39 11.50
C LEU A 62 -11.21 5.25 12.59
N LYS A 63 -11.47 4.40 13.58
CA LYS A 63 -10.46 4.00 14.55
C LYS A 63 -9.50 3.00 13.89
N VAL A 64 -8.36 3.48 13.41
CA VAL A 64 -7.38 2.66 12.66
C VAL A 64 -6.21 2.27 13.55
N TYR A 65 -5.82 1.00 13.50
CA TYR A 65 -4.51 0.56 13.97
C TYR A 65 -3.57 0.40 12.76
N ASP A 66 -2.53 1.23 12.68
CA ASP A 66 -1.57 1.30 11.56
C ASP A 66 -0.16 1.01 12.10
N PRO A 67 0.21 -0.27 12.28
CA PRO A 67 1.49 -0.67 12.86
C PRO A 67 2.68 -0.27 11.99
N THR A 68 3.80 -0.02 12.64
CA THR A 68 5.11 0.10 11.98
C THR A 68 5.84 -1.24 12.12
N LEU A 69 6.71 -1.60 11.16
CA LEU A 69 7.62 -2.74 11.32
C LEU A 69 9.03 -2.30 10.97
N LEU A 70 9.93 -2.39 11.94
CA LEU A 70 11.31 -1.95 11.81
C LEU A 70 12.20 -3.19 11.80
N LEU A 71 12.62 -3.62 10.61
CA LEU A 71 13.55 -4.74 10.49
C LEU A 71 14.98 -4.25 10.63
N ASP A 72 15.78 -4.98 11.40
CA ASP A 72 17.18 -4.64 11.68
C ASP A 72 18.13 -4.99 10.53
N ASP A 73 17.79 -6.03 9.76
CA ASP A 73 18.67 -6.58 8.73
C ASP A 73 17.86 -6.96 7.47
N PRO A 74 18.25 -6.48 6.26
CA PRO A 74 17.62 -6.89 5.01
C PRO A 74 17.75 -8.39 4.71
N ASP A 75 18.65 -9.10 5.38
CA ASP A 75 18.89 -10.53 5.20
C ASP A 75 18.15 -11.45 6.18
N MET A 76 17.31 -10.91 7.06
CA MET A 76 16.44 -11.70 7.94
C MET A 76 15.66 -12.77 7.16
N SER A 77 15.57 -13.96 7.76
CA SER A 77 14.74 -15.05 7.27
C SER A 77 13.24 -14.71 7.40
N SER A 78 12.41 -15.42 6.65
CA SER A 78 10.94 -15.25 6.73
C SER A 78 10.41 -15.45 8.16
N SER A 79 10.96 -16.41 8.91
CA SER A 79 10.58 -16.67 10.30
C SER A 79 10.96 -15.53 11.25
N GLU A 80 12.13 -14.93 11.05
CA GLU A 80 12.58 -13.80 11.86
C GLU A 80 11.69 -12.58 11.61
N VAL A 81 11.35 -12.28 10.34
CA VAL A 81 10.42 -11.21 9.99
C VAL A 81 9.03 -11.43 10.62
N PHE A 82 8.52 -12.67 10.60
CA PHE A 82 7.25 -12.99 11.28
C PHE A 82 7.31 -12.78 12.79
N ASN A 83 8.40 -13.19 13.42
CA ASN A 83 8.59 -13.02 14.84
C ASN A 83 8.66 -11.52 15.19
N GLU A 84 9.40 -10.73 14.41
CA GLU A 84 9.52 -9.28 14.58
C GLU A 84 8.18 -8.56 14.41
N PHE A 85 7.39 -8.99 13.41
CA PHE A 85 6.03 -8.51 13.23
C PHE A 85 5.19 -8.71 14.49
N TYR A 86 5.12 -9.94 15.01
CA TYR A 86 4.34 -10.21 16.23
C TYR A 86 4.90 -9.58 17.49
N GLN A 87 6.22 -9.44 17.61
CA GLN A 87 6.83 -8.68 18.72
C GLN A 87 6.40 -7.22 18.67
N THR A 88 6.42 -6.61 17.49
CA THR A 88 5.99 -5.23 17.30
C THR A 88 4.52 -5.05 17.64
N LEU A 89 3.63 -5.92 17.12
CA LEU A 89 2.20 -5.85 17.44
C LEU A 89 1.94 -5.98 18.94
N ARG A 90 2.64 -6.91 19.62
CA ARG A 90 2.50 -7.11 21.07
C ARG A 90 2.93 -5.88 21.85
N LYS A 91 4.05 -5.28 21.49
CA LYS A 91 4.59 -4.07 22.12
C LYS A 91 3.66 -2.88 21.93
N ASP A 92 3.23 -2.62 20.70
CA ASP A 92 2.35 -1.50 20.35
C ASP A 92 0.99 -1.58 21.07
N LEU A 93 0.46 -2.79 21.21
CA LEU A 93 -0.85 -3.04 21.80
C LEU A 93 -0.79 -3.28 23.32
N GLY A 94 0.41 -3.34 23.91
CA GLY A 94 0.62 -3.59 25.34
C GLY A 94 0.18 -4.97 25.81
N VAL A 95 0.33 -5.99 24.96
CA VAL A 95 -0.11 -7.37 25.22
C VAL A 95 1.08 -8.36 25.21
N LYS A 96 0.90 -9.54 25.79
CA LYS A 96 1.98 -10.52 25.99
C LYS A 96 1.97 -11.64 24.96
N THR A 97 0.79 -12.02 24.46
CA THR A 97 0.64 -13.16 23.52
C THR A 97 0.03 -12.75 22.18
N ASN A 98 0.18 -13.60 21.16
CA ASN A 98 -0.37 -13.35 19.83
C ASN A 98 -1.91 -13.46 19.84
N GLU A 99 -2.48 -14.32 20.68
CA GLU A 99 -3.94 -14.41 20.87
C GLU A 99 -4.50 -13.11 21.45
N GLU A 100 -3.76 -12.45 22.35
CA GLU A 100 -4.14 -11.15 22.88
C GLU A 100 -4.05 -10.04 21.82
N VAL A 101 -3.09 -10.12 20.89
CA VAL A 101 -3.02 -9.22 19.72
C VAL A 101 -4.33 -9.30 18.94
N TYR A 102 -4.76 -10.51 18.56
CA TYR A 102 -6.03 -10.70 17.84
C TYR A 102 -7.24 -10.17 18.60
N LYS A 103 -7.28 -10.28 19.94
CA LYS A 103 -8.35 -9.70 20.75
C LYS A 103 -8.30 -8.19 20.76
N LYS A 104 -7.12 -7.59 20.94
CA LYS A 104 -6.95 -6.15 21.07
C LYS A 104 -7.26 -5.42 19.76
N VAL A 105 -6.85 -5.98 18.61
CA VAL A 105 -7.12 -5.36 17.31
C VAL A 105 -8.61 -5.36 16.92
N GLN A 106 -9.46 -6.15 17.58
CA GLN A 106 -10.93 -6.10 17.38
C GLN A 106 -11.54 -4.78 17.87
N GLU A 107 -10.86 -4.06 18.75
CA GLU A 107 -11.30 -2.74 19.25
C GLU A 107 -11.19 -1.62 18.20
N TYR A 108 -10.56 -1.89 17.06
CA TYR A 108 -10.36 -0.95 15.96
C TYR A 108 -11.35 -1.22 14.82
N ASP A 109 -11.72 -0.19 14.08
CA ASP A 109 -12.52 -0.32 12.86
C ASP A 109 -11.77 -1.10 11.79
N MET A 110 -10.44 -0.93 11.71
CA MET A 110 -9.57 -1.68 10.82
C MET A 110 -8.12 -1.70 11.30
N VAL A 111 -7.41 -2.76 10.92
CA VAL A 111 -5.95 -2.83 10.93
C VAL A 111 -5.45 -2.49 9.53
N LEU A 112 -4.56 -1.49 9.42
CA LEU A 112 -3.97 -1.04 8.17
C LEU A 112 -2.53 -1.53 8.06
N LEU A 113 -2.27 -2.44 7.13
CA LEU A 113 -0.92 -2.85 6.75
C LEU A 113 -0.54 -2.10 5.46
N ALA A 114 -0.04 -0.87 5.61
CA ALA A 114 0.30 0.01 4.49
C ALA A 114 1.71 0.61 4.62
N ASP A 115 1.88 1.91 4.38
CA ASP A 115 3.21 2.49 4.19
C ASP A 115 4.12 2.34 5.41
N LYS A 116 3.59 2.42 6.64
CA LYS A 116 4.38 2.29 7.87
C LYS A 116 5.02 0.91 8.07
N ILE A 117 4.39 -0.14 7.54
CA ILE A 117 4.94 -1.50 7.61
C ILE A 117 5.79 -1.84 6.38
N LEU A 118 5.43 -1.26 5.22
CA LEU A 118 6.05 -1.54 3.94
C LEU A 118 7.35 -0.76 3.74
N ASP A 119 7.35 0.51 4.10
CA ASP A 119 8.37 1.48 3.74
C ASP A 119 8.88 2.19 5.02
N SER A 120 9.14 1.41 6.07
CA SER A 120 9.54 1.94 7.38
C SER A 120 10.91 2.61 7.38
N GLU A 121 11.73 2.39 6.35
CA GLU A 121 12.99 3.10 6.12
C GLU A 121 12.82 4.62 5.91
N PHE A 122 11.58 5.06 5.64
CA PHE A 122 11.23 6.49 5.56
C PHE A 122 10.89 7.09 6.94
N VAL A 123 10.62 6.25 7.94
CA VAL A 123 10.42 6.64 9.34
C VAL A 123 11.74 6.60 10.10
N ASP A 124 12.51 5.51 9.92
CA ASP A 124 13.83 5.31 10.50
C ASP A 124 14.81 4.83 9.43
N LYS A 125 15.80 5.66 9.10
CA LYS A 125 16.75 5.41 8.00
C LYS A 125 17.68 4.23 8.26
N ASP A 126 17.82 3.82 9.51
CA ASP A 126 18.67 2.69 9.91
C ASP A 126 17.91 1.36 9.92
N LYS A 127 16.63 1.38 9.52
CA LYS A 127 15.75 0.20 9.49
C LYS A 127 15.33 -0.14 8.07
N VAL A 128 14.86 -1.36 7.90
CA VAL A 128 14.38 -1.90 6.62
C VAL A 128 12.87 -2.16 6.70
N GLY A 129 12.11 -1.61 5.75
CA GLY A 129 10.70 -1.93 5.56
C GLY A 129 10.48 -3.24 4.79
N LEU A 130 9.28 -3.82 4.90
CA LEU A 130 8.93 -5.07 4.21
C LEU A 130 9.08 -4.99 2.68
N SER A 131 8.84 -3.82 2.07
CA SER A 131 9.02 -3.63 0.64
C SER A 131 10.48 -3.81 0.22
N LEU A 132 11.41 -3.22 0.98
CA LEU A 132 12.83 -3.32 0.67
C LEU A 132 13.37 -4.72 0.97
N TRP A 133 12.97 -5.31 2.10
CA TRP A 133 13.31 -6.68 2.46
C TRP A 133 12.85 -7.69 1.39
N SER A 134 11.56 -7.67 1.02
CA SER A 134 11.01 -8.57 0.00
C SER A 134 11.63 -8.36 -1.39
N LEU A 135 11.93 -7.11 -1.76
CA LEU A 135 12.59 -6.81 -3.02
C LEU A 135 14.02 -7.36 -3.07
N ASN A 136 14.73 -7.38 -1.94
CA ASN A 136 16.09 -7.92 -1.84
C ASN A 136 16.10 -9.45 -1.80
N LYS A 137 15.16 -10.08 -1.07
CA LYS A 137 15.02 -11.55 -1.04
C LYS A 137 14.50 -12.14 -2.35
N GLY A 138 13.75 -11.38 -3.15
CA GLY A 138 13.22 -11.87 -4.42
C GLY A 138 12.31 -13.09 -4.20
N PHE A 139 12.64 -14.22 -4.84
CA PHE A 139 11.85 -15.45 -4.71
C PHE A 139 11.95 -16.09 -3.31
N ASP A 140 12.99 -15.80 -2.53
CA ASP A 140 13.12 -16.31 -1.16
C ASP A 140 12.12 -15.64 -0.18
N THR A 141 11.31 -14.70 -0.69
CA THR A 141 10.16 -14.11 0.02
C THR A 141 8.94 -15.05 0.02
N PHE A 142 8.86 -16.03 -0.89
CA PHE A 142 7.67 -16.90 -0.97
C PHE A 142 7.30 -17.61 0.34
N PRO A 143 8.25 -18.17 1.12
CA PRO A 143 7.93 -18.75 2.43
C PRO A 143 7.22 -17.77 3.37
N PHE A 144 7.56 -16.48 3.32
CA PHE A 144 6.86 -15.46 4.08
C PHE A 144 5.40 -15.31 3.64
N TYR A 145 5.15 -15.16 2.33
CA TYR A 145 3.78 -15.07 1.82
C TYR A 145 2.94 -16.32 2.12
N PHE A 146 3.52 -17.52 2.00
CA PHE A 146 2.85 -18.75 2.40
C PHE A 146 2.57 -18.78 3.91
N GLY A 147 3.49 -18.29 4.74
CA GLY A 147 3.27 -18.13 6.17
C GLY A 147 2.07 -17.24 6.49
N ILE A 148 1.85 -16.15 5.75
CA ILE A 148 0.69 -15.26 5.95
C ILE A 148 -0.59 -16.02 5.66
N LEU A 149 -0.61 -16.81 4.58
CA LEU A 149 -1.78 -17.63 4.22
C LEU A 149 -2.04 -18.71 5.28
N ILE A 150 -1.00 -19.39 5.76
CA ILE A 150 -1.13 -20.38 6.84
C ILE A 150 -1.72 -19.73 8.09
N GLU A 151 -1.20 -18.57 8.48
CA GLU A 151 -1.68 -17.81 9.63
C GLU A 151 -3.15 -17.41 9.47
N TYR A 152 -3.53 -16.97 8.27
CA TYR A 152 -4.92 -16.66 7.93
C TYR A 152 -5.85 -17.86 8.14
N PHE A 153 -5.47 -19.04 7.65
CA PHE A 153 -6.28 -20.25 7.81
C PHE A 153 -6.33 -20.74 9.26
N LYS A 154 -5.21 -20.67 9.97
CA LYS A 154 -5.09 -21.09 11.38
C LYS A 154 -5.93 -20.22 12.31
N HIS A 155 -5.97 -18.90 12.09
CA HIS A 155 -6.65 -17.93 12.93
C HIS A 155 -7.92 -17.35 12.30
N ARG A 156 -8.55 -18.11 11.39
CA ARG A 156 -9.70 -17.66 10.60
C ARG A 156 -10.87 -17.17 11.47
N LYS A 157 -11.12 -17.80 12.62
CA LYS A 157 -12.25 -17.45 13.51
C LYS A 157 -12.05 -16.10 14.20
N GLU A 158 -10.81 -15.81 14.59
CA GLU A 158 -10.40 -14.52 15.17
C GLU A 158 -10.43 -13.43 14.10
N LEU A 159 -9.88 -13.75 12.93
CA LEU A 159 -9.81 -12.86 11.77
C LEU A 159 -11.18 -12.47 11.20
N GLN A 160 -12.20 -13.31 11.34
CA GLN A 160 -13.60 -12.96 11.00
C GLN A 160 -14.17 -11.81 11.86
N LYS A 161 -13.51 -11.44 12.96
CA LYS A 161 -13.93 -10.35 13.85
C LYS A 161 -13.13 -9.07 13.62
N ILE A 162 -12.20 -9.07 12.68
CA ILE A 162 -11.25 -7.99 12.42
C ILE A 162 -11.40 -7.57 10.97
N ASN A 163 -11.25 -6.28 10.68
CA ASN A 163 -11.05 -5.83 9.30
C ASN A 163 -9.56 -5.62 9.08
N VAL A 164 -9.01 -6.21 8.04
CA VAL A 164 -7.61 -6.06 7.66
C VAL A 164 -7.56 -5.43 6.28
N VAL A 165 -6.90 -4.28 6.17
CA VAL A 165 -6.64 -3.60 4.91
C VAL A 165 -5.15 -3.69 4.63
N ILE A 166 -4.78 -4.29 3.51
CA ILE A 166 -3.39 -4.45 3.10
C ILE A 166 -3.16 -3.64 1.84
N GLN A 167 -2.21 -2.71 1.87
CA GLN A 167 -1.69 -2.11 0.65
C GLN A 167 -0.55 -3.00 0.13
N THR A 168 -0.46 -3.21 -1.17
CA THR A 168 0.74 -3.84 -1.76
C THR A 168 0.99 -3.39 -3.19
N ALA A 169 2.25 -3.46 -3.61
CA ALA A 169 2.64 -3.41 -5.00
C ALA A 169 3.17 -4.80 -5.39
N LEU A 170 2.66 -5.38 -6.47
CA LEU A 170 3.05 -6.71 -6.93
C LEU A 170 4.36 -6.63 -7.72
N VAL A 171 5.44 -6.27 -7.03
CA VAL A 171 6.74 -5.99 -7.60
C VAL A 171 7.75 -7.01 -7.09
N PHE A 172 8.62 -7.50 -7.97
CA PHE A 172 9.72 -8.38 -7.60
C PHE A 172 10.98 -8.05 -8.40
N ARG A 173 12.14 -8.47 -7.87
CA ARG A 173 13.42 -8.36 -8.57
C ARG A 173 13.81 -9.74 -9.09
N PHE A 174 14.09 -9.85 -10.38
CA PHE A 174 14.61 -11.07 -11.01
C PHE A 174 15.80 -10.73 -11.91
N LYS A 175 16.93 -11.43 -11.69
CA LYS A 175 18.20 -11.16 -12.40
C LYS A 175 18.61 -9.68 -12.40
N GLY A 176 18.45 -9.00 -11.26
CA GLY A 176 18.78 -7.58 -11.10
C GLY A 176 17.76 -6.59 -11.69
N VAL A 177 16.76 -7.07 -12.43
CA VAL A 177 15.72 -6.23 -13.04
C VAL A 177 14.47 -6.24 -12.16
N LYS A 178 13.89 -5.06 -11.95
CA LYS A 178 12.64 -4.86 -11.19
C LYS A 178 11.45 -4.99 -12.15
N TYR A 179 10.51 -5.84 -11.82
CA TYR A 179 9.28 -6.05 -12.58
C TYR A 179 8.05 -5.72 -11.75
N ASP A 180 7.02 -5.14 -12.38
CA ASP A 180 5.68 -4.94 -11.84
C ASP A 180 4.71 -5.91 -12.52
N ILE A 181 4.21 -6.87 -11.76
CA ILE A 181 3.27 -7.90 -12.24
C ILE A 181 2.05 -7.27 -12.92
N LEU A 182 1.55 -6.13 -12.39
CA LEU A 182 0.32 -5.55 -12.88
C LEU A 182 0.44 -4.95 -14.27
N THR A 183 1.61 -4.40 -14.63
CA THR A 183 1.85 -3.73 -15.92
C THR A 183 2.72 -4.52 -16.87
N ASP A 184 3.74 -5.21 -16.36
CA ASP A 184 4.78 -5.81 -17.20
C ASP A 184 4.35 -7.19 -17.72
N PHE A 185 3.34 -7.81 -17.09
CA PHE A 185 2.80 -9.12 -17.46
C PHE A 185 1.30 -9.04 -17.75
N PHE A 186 0.91 -8.31 -18.80
CA PHE A 186 -0.50 -8.06 -19.14
C PHE A 186 -1.37 -9.33 -19.25
N LEU A 187 -0.82 -10.45 -19.71
CA LEU A 187 -1.56 -11.72 -19.82
C LEU A 187 -1.73 -12.43 -18.47
N ILE A 188 -0.78 -12.26 -17.55
CA ILE A 188 -0.74 -12.99 -16.26
C ILE A 188 -1.44 -12.18 -15.16
N SER A 189 -1.37 -10.85 -15.24
CA SER A 189 -1.95 -9.91 -14.29
C SER A 189 -3.44 -10.20 -13.98
N PRO A 190 -4.34 -10.40 -14.98
CA PRO A 190 -5.74 -10.74 -14.70
C PRO A 190 -5.91 -12.05 -13.94
N VAL A 191 -5.09 -13.05 -14.22
CA VAL A 191 -5.14 -14.37 -13.56
C VAL A 191 -4.73 -14.24 -12.09
N ILE A 192 -3.66 -13.50 -11.81
CA ILE A 192 -3.21 -13.25 -10.43
C ILE A 192 -4.28 -12.48 -9.64
N VAL A 193 -4.83 -11.42 -10.23
CA VAL A 193 -5.92 -10.65 -9.60
C VAL A 193 -7.15 -11.52 -9.38
N PHE A 194 -7.49 -12.41 -10.31
CA PHE A 194 -8.59 -13.37 -10.15
C PHE A 194 -8.36 -14.33 -8.97
N ILE A 195 -7.14 -14.87 -8.83
CA ILE A 195 -6.77 -15.74 -7.71
C ILE A 195 -6.86 -14.98 -6.38
N LEU A 196 -6.29 -13.77 -6.30
CA LEU A 196 -6.35 -12.95 -5.09
C LEU A 196 -7.80 -12.63 -4.68
N ASN A 197 -8.69 -12.41 -5.64
CA ASN A 197 -10.12 -12.17 -5.39
C ASN A 197 -10.86 -13.39 -4.79
N GLN A 198 -10.29 -14.60 -4.82
CA GLN A 198 -10.88 -15.75 -4.14
C GLN A 198 -10.67 -15.69 -2.61
N PHE A 199 -9.64 -14.96 -2.16
CA PHE A 199 -9.25 -14.89 -0.75
C PHE A 199 -9.53 -13.51 -0.13
N PHE A 200 -9.46 -12.46 -0.94
CA PHE A 200 -9.50 -11.07 -0.49
C PHE A 200 -10.44 -10.24 -1.37
N GLU A 201 -10.93 -9.15 -0.80
CA GLU A 201 -11.61 -8.12 -1.57
C GLU A 201 -10.58 -7.20 -2.21
N VAL A 202 -10.33 -7.37 -3.50
CA VAL A 202 -9.27 -6.64 -4.19
C VAL A 202 -9.78 -5.31 -4.73
N ILE A 203 -9.13 -4.21 -4.34
CA ILE A 203 -9.33 -2.88 -4.92
C ILE A 203 -8.07 -2.49 -5.70
N GLN A 204 -8.17 -2.51 -7.02
CA GLN A 204 -7.09 -2.03 -7.89
C GLN A 204 -7.17 -0.52 -8.09
N ILE A 205 -6.07 0.17 -7.78
CA ILE A 205 -5.86 1.59 -8.02
C ILE A 205 -5.22 1.77 -9.38
N SER A 206 -6.03 2.27 -10.31
CA SER A 206 -5.65 2.69 -11.65
C SER A 206 -6.46 3.93 -12.02
N TYR A 207 -5.97 4.65 -13.03
CA TYR A 207 -6.60 5.87 -13.52
C TYR A 207 -6.72 5.83 -15.04
N SER A 208 -7.78 6.45 -15.53
CA SER A 208 -7.88 6.89 -16.92
C SER A 208 -6.84 7.98 -17.24
N LYS A 209 -6.64 8.27 -18.53
CA LYS A 209 -5.79 9.41 -18.93
C LYS A 209 -6.40 10.72 -18.43
N GLU A 210 -7.72 10.83 -18.46
CA GLU A 210 -8.48 11.98 -17.98
C GLU A 210 -8.30 12.20 -16.48
N GLU A 211 -8.50 11.15 -15.66
CA GLU A 211 -8.25 11.24 -14.21
C GLU A 211 -6.79 11.58 -13.90
N THR A 212 -5.84 11.00 -14.65
CA THR A 212 -4.42 11.32 -14.48
C THR A 212 -4.14 12.77 -14.83
N ARG A 213 -4.72 13.28 -15.91
CA ARG A 213 -4.60 14.69 -16.32
C ARG A 213 -5.14 15.62 -15.23
N GLU A 214 -6.31 15.33 -14.68
CA GLU A 214 -6.90 16.12 -13.59
C GLU A 214 -6.01 16.14 -12.34
N ILE A 215 -5.48 14.98 -11.95
CA ILE A 215 -4.51 14.88 -10.84
C ILE A 215 -3.29 15.77 -11.09
N VAL A 216 -2.71 15.71 -12.29
CA VAL A 216 -1.50 16.49 -12.63
C VAL A 216 -1.80 17.98 -12.68
N LYS A 217 -2.90 18.41 -13.32
CA LYS A 217 -3.26 19.85 -13.40
C LYS A 217 -3.53 20.48 -12.05
N LYS A 218 -4.01 19.69 -11.08
CA LYS A 218 -4.27 20.19 -9.73
C LYS A 218 -2.99 20.47 -8.94
N ASN A 219 -1.89 19.79 -9.29
CA ASN A 219 -0.60 19.90 -8.60
C ASN A 219 0.44 20.71 -9.39
N PHE A 220 0.26 20.89 -10.71
CA PHE A 220 1.20 21.56 -11.59
C PHE A 220 0.47 22.45 -12.59
N ASN A 221 0.95 23.69 -12.75
CA ASN A 221 0.50 24.59 -13.81
C ASN A 221 1.19 24.24 -15.14
N VAL A 222 0.72 23.20 -15.82
CA VAL A 222 1.28 22.67 -17.07
C VAL A 222 0.18 22.47 -18.10
N ASP A 223 0.50 22.69 -19.36
CA ASP A 223 -0.46 22.52 -20.46
C ASP A 223 -0.88 21.06 -20.67
N ASP A 224 -2.12 20.87 -21.10
CA ASP A 224 -2.71 19.54 -21.28
C ASP A 224 -1.94 18.68 -22.29
N LYS A 225 -1.39 19.28 -23.36
CA LYS A 225 -0.64 18.52 -24.39
C LYS A 225 0.59 17.87 -23.78
N LYS A 226 1.34 18.61 -22.98
CA LYS A 226 2.53 18.14 -22.29
C LYS A 226 2.18 17.07 -21.26
N ILE A 227 1.08 17.24 -20.52
CA ILE A 227 0.61 16.21 -19.58
C ILE A 227 0.29 14.90 -20.33
N MET A 228 -0.40 14.99 -21.46
CA MET A 228 -0.73 13.81 -22.28
C MET A 228 0.52 13.10 -22.82
N LEU A 229 1.54 13.85 -23.25
CA LEU A 229 2.83 13.26 -23.64
C LEU A 229 3.48 12.46 -22.49
N TYR A 230 3.44 12.98 -21.26
CA TYR A 230 3.93 12.24 -20.10
C TYR A 230 3.09 10.99 -19.79
N ILE A 231 1.77 11.06 -19.95
CA ILE A 231 0.88 9.91 -19.78
C ILE A 231 1.16 8.84 -20.83
N ASP A 232 1.42 9.22 -22.08
CA ASP A 232 1.75 8.29 -23.16
C ASP A 232 3.13 7.63 -22.94
N GLU A 233 4.12 8.38 -22.44
CA GLU A 233 5.48 7.89 -22.20
C GLU A 233 5.60 7.04 -20.92
N TYR A 234 4.94 7.44 -19.83
CA TYR A 234 5.14 6.84 -18.50
C TYR A 234 3.90 6.11 -17.95
N GLY A 235 2.80 6.14 -18.69
CA GLY A 235 1.50 5.60 -18.27
C GLY A 235 0.79 6.49 -17.24
N CYS A 236 -0.38 6.02 -16.79
CA CYS A 236 -1.22 6.67 -15.79
C CYS A 236 -0.65 6.53 -14.34
N LYS A 237 0.59 6.98 -14.12
CA LYS A 237 1.33 6.90 -12.85
C LYS A 237 1.66 8.31 -12.35
N PRO A 238 0.74 9.01 -11.65
CA PRO A 238 0.92 10.42 -11.28
C PRO A 238 2.26 10.75 -10.63
N ARG A 239 2.76 9.92 -9.70
CA ARG A 239 4.04 10.18 -9.03
C ARG A 239 5.22 10.25 -10.00
N VAL A 240 5.24 9.36 -11.00
CA VAL A 240 6.30 9.35 -12.01
C VAL A 240 6.25 10.62 -12.85
N ILE A 241 5.04 11.07 -13.20
CA ILE A 241 4.84 12.32 -13.95
C ILE A 241 5.30 13.52 -13.13
N PHE A 242 4.95 13.57 -11.84
CA PHE A 242 5.36 14.65 -10.91
C PHE A 242 6.89 14.75 -10.82
N GLU A 243 7.57 13.62 -10.56
CA GLU A 243 9.03 13.55 -10.48
C GLU A 243 9.72 14.05 -11.78
N ARG A 244 9.09 13.83 -12.95
CA ARG A 244 9.62 14.28 -14.25
C ARG A 244 9.37 15.76 -14.51
N LEU A 245 8.24 16.29 -14.08
CA LEU A 245 7.92 17.72 -14.19
C LEU A 245 8.82 18.56 -13.29
N GLU A 246 9.01 18.15 -12.03
CA GLU A 246 9.90 18.83 -11.08
C GLU A 246 11.34 18.89 -11.55
N LYS A 247 11.89 17.77 -12.05
CA LYS A 247 13.27 17.74 -12.59
C LYS A 247 13.47 18.72 -13.74
N LYS A 248 12.43 19.04 -14.52
CA LYS A 248 12.52 20.05 -15.58
C LYS A 248 12.41 21.48 -15.02
N LEU A 249 11.55 21.70 -14.02
CA LEU A 249 11.42 23.00 -13.38
C LEU A 249 12.72 23.41 -12.67
N ASN A 250 13.34 22.49 -11.92
CA ASN A 250 14.60 22.73 -11.21
C ASN A 250 15.84 22.83 -12.12
N ARG A 251 15.72 22.49 -13.41
CA ARG A 251 16.78 22.69 -14.41
C ARG A 251 16.68 24.01 -15.15
N ASN A 252 15.55 24.72 -15.01
CA ASN A 252 15.29 26.01 -15.63
C ASN A 252 15.48 27.18 -14.64
N ILE A 253 16.03 26.89 -13.46
CA ILE A 253 16.49 27.83 -12.43
C ILE A 253 18.01 27.65 -12.33
#